data_AF-A0A959FFH6-F1
#
_entry.id   AF-A0A959FFH6-F1
#
_cell.length_a   1.000
_cell.length_b   1.000
_cell.length_c   1.000
_cell.angle_alpha   90.00
_cell.angle_beta   90.00
_cell.angle_gamma   90.00
#
_symmetry.space_group_name_H-M   'P 1'
#
loop_
_entity.id
_entity.type
_entity.pdbx_description
1 polymer ?
#
loop_
_entity_poly.entity_id
_entity_poly.type
_entity_poly.pdbx_seq_one_letter_code
_entity_poly.pdbx_strand_id
1 'polypeptide(L)'
;MNAKKLMQVMWLGPIVSLVFFCTIMLISCQKDEVEPVDDPPTITGFSPTSGSEGTIVTITGTNFGTSTTGISLYFNGVVATVSSVSETEIVAAVPDGASTGPISVVVGDESASSTDDFTVTEITSTAPTITDFTPTSGSVGTTVTITGTNFSTTASENTVSFNGTEATVSAATATTLTVTVPDGATSGYITVTVDGSTATSESEFTVTTDATSNCDEATTVGEKVVCLANEFIASLTSTQANTVQLDFTATNAVKWSNLPGGVSIRNGLEFSELSDEQLTLAKAVIAAASGSGDNQGYDEFLQINAADDYLGSQSGGGGGGGGYSSELYIIAFLGTPSTTGTWMLQFGGHHYAQNVTFENGEIVGPTPSHQGVEPLTWTASGTTYAPLTDEHDAMAAMLAGLSTSELSAAKISSTYSDVVLGPGSDGEFPNTKVGLAISSLTTAQKELVLNAIEAWVGDIEDEAAADLMDIYESELDETYVAYSGNASLTNHADYVRIDGPSVWIEFICQNGVVLSGIHYHTVYRDHVRDYGGNFSF
;
A
#
# COMPACT_ATOMS: atom_id res chain seq x y z
N MET A 1 25.98 23.61 -13.22
CA MET A 1 25.74 24.43 -14.45
C MET A 1 25.01 25.72 -14.06
N ASN A 2 25.02 26.73 -14.93
CA ASN A 2 24.85 28.14 -14.54
C ASN A 2 23.43 28.57 -14.13
N ALA A 3 23.34 29.32 -13.03
CA ALA A 3 22.40 30.42 -12.88
C ALA A 3 23.12 31.74 -13.23
N LYS A 4 22.45 32.67 -13.95
CA LYS A 4 22.96 34.03 -14.19
C LYS A 4 22.02 35.05 -13.57
N LYS A 5 22.60 36.03 -12.86
CA LYS A 5 21.90 37.15 -12.23
C LYS A 5 22.72 38.43 -12.45
N LEU A 6 22.03 39.55 -12.65
CA LEU A 6 22.51 40.95 -12.55
C LEU A 6 23.62 41.44 -13.51
N MET A 7 23.36 42.60 -14.12
CA MET A 7 24.31 43.73 -14.10
C MET A 7 23.52 45.05 -14.04
N GLN A 8 23.87 45.89 -13.06
CA GLN A 8 23.49 47.31 -12.99
C GLN A 8 24.44 48.15 -13.84
N VAL A 9 24.04 49.39 -14.17
CA VAL A 9 24.98 50.49 -14.44
C VAL A 9 24.52 51.74 -13.66
N MET A 10 25.43 52.28 -12.84
CA MET A 10 25.32 53.55 -12.09
C MET A 10 25.60 54.74 -13.04
N TRP A 11 25.36 56.04 -12.78
CA TRP A 11 25.63 56.92 -11.63
C TRP A 11 24.86 58.26 -11.88
N LEU A 12 24.94 59.40 -11.18
CA LEU A 12 25.79 59.94 -10.10
C LEU A 12 24.91 60.89 -9.20
N GLY A 13 25.50 61.76 -8.36
CA GLY A 13 24.81 62.84 -7.60
C GLY A 13 25.15 64.25 -8.12
N PRO A 14 25.16 65.34 -7.29
CA PRO A 14 25.05 65.36 -5.81
C PRO A 14 24.25 66.54 -5.13
N ILE A 15 23.92 66.35 -3.83
CA ILE A 15 23.91 67.30 -2.67
C ILE A 15 23.25 68.72 -2.80
N VAL A 16 22.31 69.06 -1.88
CA VAL A 16 22.36 70.21 -0.92
C VAL A 16 21.14 70.22 0.03
N SER A 17 21.37 70.73 1.24
CA SER A 17 20.59 70.73 2.48
C SER A 17 19.34 71.65 2.59
N LEU A 18 18.53 71.39 3.65
CA LEU A 18 17.93 72.36 4.61
C LEU A 18 16.41 72.76 4.55
N VAL A 19 15.64 72.10 5.44
CA VAL A 19 14.67 72.61 6.46
C VAL A 19 13.76 73.85 6.19
N PHE A 20 12.44 73.61 6.40
CA PHE A 20 11.41 74.46 7.04
C PHE A 20 10.44 75.37 6.25
N PHE A 21 9.24 75.37 6.84
CA PHE A 21 8.14 76.35 6.86
C PHE A 21 7.00 76.30 5.84
N CYS A 22 5.82 76.55 6.41
CA CYS A 22 4.49 76.45 5.83
C CYS A 22 3.93 77.86 5.58
N THR A 23 3.35 78.12 4.40
CA THR A 23 2.35 79.19 4.26
C THR A 23 1.41 78.95 3.08
N ILE A 24 0.19 79.44 3.23
CA ILE A 24 -0.99 79.26 2.38
C ILE A 24 -1.13 80.47 1.43
N MET A 25 -1.51 80.26 0.15
CA MET A 25 -2.66 80.94 -0.50
C MET A 25 -2.88 80.54 -1.98
N LEU A 26 -4.10 80.80 -2.45
CA LEU A 26 -4.70 80.37 -3.72
C LEU A 26 -4.28 81.25 -4.92
N ILE A 27 -4.41 80.73 -6.16
CA ILE A 27 -5.32 81.24 -7.24
C ILE A 27 -5.08 80.53 -8.59
N SER A 28 -6.15 79.89 -9.10
CA SER A 28 -6.61 79.77 -10.50
C SER A 28 -5.62 79.60 -11.68
N CYS A 29 -5.78 78.51 -12.45
CA CYS A 29 -6.60 78.52 -13.68
C CYS A 29 -6.85 77.11 -14.25
N GLN A 30 -8.01 76.95 -14.89
CA GLN A 30 -8.56 75.68 -15.42
C GLN A 30 -7.77 75.15 -16.62
N LYS A 31 -7.82 73.83 -16.85
CA LYS A 31 -8.16 73.32 -18.18
C LYS A 31 -8.72 71.89 -18.21
N ASP A 32 -9.83 71.76 -18.94
CA ASP A 32 -10.39 70.57 -19.59
C ASP A 32 -10.64 69.33 -18.69
N GLU A 33 -11.76 69.35 -17.95
CA GLU A 33 -12.44 68.11 -17.54
C GLU A 33 -13.03 67.42 -18.77
N VAL A 34 -12.78 66.11 -18.91
CA VAL A 34 -13.51 65.24 -19.82
C VAL A 34 -14.53 64.49 -18.97
N GLU A 35 -15.80 64.86 -19.11
CA GLU A 35 -16.93 64.14 -18.53
C GLU A 35 -16.94 62.69 -19.08
N PRO A 36 -16.80 61.64 -18.25
CA PRO A 36 -17.17 60.30 -18.68
C PRO A 36 -18.69 60.23 -18.73
N VAL A 37 -19.25 60.30 -19.93
CA VAL A 37 -20.65 59.90 -20.17
C VAL A 37 -20.68 58.37 -20.09
N ASP A 38 -21.03 57.86 -18.92
CA ASP A 38 -21.39 56.45 -18.76
C ASP A 38 -22.84 56.32 -19.25
N ASP A 39 -23.01 55.83 -20.49
CA ASP A 39 -24.35 55.54 -21.01
C ASP A 39 -24.98 54.45 -20.11
N PRO A 40 -26.26 54.57 -19.70
CA PRO A 40 -26.86 53.62 -18.77
C PRO A 40 -26.80 52.19 -19.31
N PRO A 41 -26.75 51.17 -18.42
CA PRO A 41 -26.73 49.78 -18.85
C PRO A 41 -27.99 49.45 -19.64
N THR A 42 -27.90 48.47 -20.54
CA THR A 42 -29.08 47.89 -21.21
C THR A 42 -29.02 46.38 -21.13
N ILE A 43 -30.17 45.71 -21.01
CA ILE A 43 -30.29 44.26 -21.17
C ILE A 43 -31.03 44.02 -22.49
N THR A 44 -30.39 43.35 -23.44
CA THR A 44 -30.94 43.03 -24.77
C THR A 44 -31.43 41.58 -24.87
N GLY A 45 -31.05 40.72 -23.93
CA GLY A 45 -31.48 39.33 -23.86
C GLY A 45 -30.75 38.54 -22.78
N PHE A 46 -31.11 37.27 -22.64
CA PHE A 46 -30.44 36.30 -21.77
C PHE A 46 -30.64 34.88 -22.30
N SER A 47 -29.69 33.98 -21.99
CA SER A 47 -29.74 32.57 -22.39
C SER A 47 -29.14 31.68 -21.29
N PRO A 48 -29.80 30.56 -20.90
CA PRO A 48 -31.13 30.14 -21.35
C PRO A 48 -32.24 31.10 -20.86
N THR A 49 -33.43 31.02 -21.45
CA THR A 49 -34.60 31.82 -21.03
C THR A 49 -35.33 31.23 -19.81
N SER A 50 -34.89 30.06 -19.34
CA SER A 50 -35.49 29.33 -18.22
C SER A 50 -34.46 28.43 -17.54
N GLY A 51 -34.64 28.17 -16.25
CA GLY A 51 -33.82 27.23 -15.48
C GLY A 51 -34.17 27.22 -13.99
N SER A 52 -33.68 26.20 -13.29
CA SER A 52 -33.75 26.11 -11.83
C SER A 52 -32.66 26.95 -11.17
N GLU A 53 -32.68 27.01 -9.83
CA GLU A 53 -31.51 27.40 -9.03
C GLU A 53 -30.22 26.75 -9.55
N GLY A 54 -29.11 27.48 -9.49
CA GLY A 54 -27.79 27.03 -9.96
C GLY A 54 -27.60 27.07 -11.47
N THR A 55 -28.66 27.22 -12.28
CA THR A 55 -28.54 27.33 -13.74
C THR A 55 -27.66 28.52 -14.11
N ILE A 56 -26.62 28.29 -14.91
CA ILE A 56 -25.76 29.36 -15.42
C ILE A 56 -26.47 30.08 -16.57
N VAL A 57 -26.67 31.39 -16.41
CA VAL A 57 -27.31 32.28 -17.38
C VAL A 57 -26.31 33.31 -17.86
N THR A 58 -26.25 33.51 -19.18
CA THR A 58 -25.55 34.62 -19.82
C THR A 58 -26.56 35.70 -20.16
N ILE A 59 -26.36 36.91 -19.62
CA ILE A 59 -27.18 38.11 -19.85
C ILE A 59 -26.42 38.98 -20.85
N THR A 60 -27.03 39.32 -21.98
CA THR A 60 -26.42 40.14 -23.03
C THR A 60 -26.96 41.57 -22.98
N GLY A 61 -26.12 42.55 -23.31
CA GLY A 61 -26.47 43.96 -23.15
C GLY A 61 -25.38 44.94 -23.56
N THR A 62 -25.38 46.12 -22.93
CA THR A 62 -24.34 47.16 -23.08
C THR A 62 -24.05 47.84 -21.75
N ASN A 63 -22.88 48.45 -21.64
CA ASN A 63 -22.43 49.30 -20.52
C ASN A 63 -22.45 48.57 -19.17
N PHE A 64 -22.14 47.27 -19.14
CA PHE A 64 -21.95 46.52 -17.90
C PHE A 64 -20.56 46.73 -17.26
N GLY A 65 -19.64 47.42 -17.94
CA GLY A 65 -18.26 47.57 -17.51
C GLY A 65 -17.44 46.28 -17.58
N THR A 66 -16.25 46.27 -16.95
CA THR A 66 -15.30 45.14 -17.00
C THR A 66 -14.89 44.63 -15.60
N SER A 67 -15.62 45.04 -14.56
CA SER A 67 -15.35 44.72 -13.16
C SER A 67 -16.63 44.31 -12.47
N THR A 68 -16.63 43.18 -11.77
CA THR A 68 -17.77 42.75 -10.93
C THR A 68 -17.99 43.64 -9.71
N THR A 69 -16.98 44.42 -9.30
CA THR A 69 -17.10 45.40 -8.22
C THR A 69 -18.03 46.52 -8.66
N GLY A 70 -19.14 46.73 -7.93
CA GLY A 70 -20.14 47.77 -8.24
C GLY A 70 -21.31 47.29 -9.11
N ILE A 71 -21.36 46.00 -9.45
CA ILE A 71 -22.48 45.38 -10.16
C ILE A 71 -23.34 44.60 -9.17
N SER A 72 -24.66 44.81 -9.21
CA SER A 72 -25.64 43.95 -8.53
C SER A 72 -26.62 43.41 -9.56
N LEU A 73 -26.64 42.08 -9.75
CA LEU A 73 -27.58 41.39 -10.62
C LEU A 73 -28.70 40.76 -9.77
N TYR A 74 -29.93 40.77 -10.27
CA TYR A 74 -31.09 40.19 -9.60
C TYR A 74 -31.95 39.37 -10.56
N PHE A 75 -32.46 38.23 -10.09
CA PHE A 75 -33.54 37.47 -10.74
C PHE A 75 -34.84 37.77 -9.99
N ASN A 76 -35.74 38.55 -10.61
CA ASN A 76 -36.98 39.03 -10.02
C ASN A 76 -36.84 39.60 -8.59
N GLY A 77 -35.78 40.38 -8.36
CA GLY A 77 -35.47 41.01 -7.07
C GLY A 77 -34.61 40.18 -6.11
N VAL A 78 -34.30 38.92 -6.42
CA VAL A 78 -33.37 38.09 -5.63
C VAL A 78 -31.94 38.27 -6.15
N VAL A 79 -31.01 38.65 -5.29
CA VAL A 79 -29.63 38.95 -5.67
C VAL A 79 -28.86 37.70 -6.12
N ALA A 80 -28.19 37.80 -7.27
CA ALA A 80 -27.38 36.72 -7.86
C ALA A 80 -25.89 36.98 -7.71
N THR A 81 -25.11 35.90 -7.66
CA THR A 81 -23.64 35.98 -7.69
C THR A 81 -23.16 36.05 -9.14
N VAL A 82 -22.56 37.18 -9.53
CA VAL A 82 -21.94 37.35 -10.85
C VAL A 82 -20.62 36.59 -10.91
N SER A 83 -20.54 35.63 -11.83
CA SER A 83 -19.34 34.81 -12.09
C SER A 83 -18.32 35.55 -12.96
N SER A 84 -18.78 36.31 -13.96
CA SER A 84 -17.93 37.14 -14.82
C SER A 84 -18.71 38.26 -15.49
N VAL A 85 -18.02 39.34 -15.88
CA VAL A 85 -18.58 40.45 -16.65
C VAL A 85 -17.63 40.93 -17.75
N SER A 86 -18.20 41.36 -18.87
CA SER A 86 -17.60 42.21 -19.91
C SER A 86 -18.58 43.34 -20.26
N GLU A 87 -18.17 44.32 -21.05
CA GLU A 87 -18.99 45.50 -21.40
C GLU A 87 -20.36 45.15 -21.99
N THR A 88 -20.52 43.94 -22.52
CA THR A 88 -21.74 43.46 -23.22
C THR A 88 -22.32 42.15 -22.67
N GLU A 89 -21.68 41.50 -21.70
CA GLU A 89 -22.13 40.21 -21.14
C GLU A 89 -21.91 40.10 -19.63
N ILE A 90 -22.90 39.58 -18.91
CA ILE A 90 -22.78 39.14 -17.51
C ILE A 90 -23.10 37.64 -17.46
N VAL A 91 -22.30 36.86 -16.76
CA VAL A 91 -22.58 35.45 -16.46
C VAL A 91 -22.84 35.29 -14.98
N ALA A 92 -23.94 34.66 -14.61
CA ALA A 92 -24.33 34.42 -13.22
C ALA A 92 -25.12 33.12 -13.08
N ALA A 93 -25.14 32.55 -11.87
CA ALA A 93 -26.06 31.46 -11.53
C ALA A 93 -27.42 32.03 -11.07
N VAL A 94 -28.52 31.33 -11.38
CA VAL A 94 -29.83 31.60 -10.77
C VAL A 94 -29.72 31.38 -9.25
N PRO A 95 -30.08 32.37 -8.41
CA PRO A 95 -29.93 32.26 -6.96
C PRO A 95 -31.06 31.46 -6.29
N ASP A 96 -30.79 30.94 -5.09
CA ASP A 96 -31.80 30.38 -4.17
C ASP A 96 -32.95 31.38 -3.96
N GLY A 97 -34.19 30.88 -3.95
CA GLY A 97 -35.39 31.68 -3.78
C GLY A 97 -35.78 32.55 -4.98
N ALA A 98 -35.07 32.49 -6.11
CA ALA A 98 -35.47 33.16 -7.35
C ALA A 98 -36.90 32.75 -7.77
N SER A 99 -37.62 33.66 -8.41
CA SER A 99 -38.95 33.40 -8.95
C SER A 99 -39.06 33.92 -10.38
N THR A 100 -40.02 33.38 -11.15
CA THR A 100 -40.23 33.81 -12.56
C THR A 100 -40.54 35.31 -12.62
N GLY A 101 -39.76 36.03 -13.42
CA GLY A 101 -39.85 37.48 -13.59
C GLY A 101 -38.61 38.05 -14.28
N PRO A 102 -38.48 39.38 -14.40
CA PRO A 102 -37.39 40.01 -15.14
C PRO A 102 -36.05 39.85 -14.42
N ILE A 103 -34.97 39.79 -15.21
CA ILE A 103 -33.60 39.96 -14.71
C ILE A 103 -33.31 41.46 -14.66
N SER A 104 -32.78 41.97 -13.56
CA SER A 104 -32.31 43.36 -13.46
C SER A 104 -30.85 43.45 -13.07
N VAL A 105 -30.18 44.50 -13.55
CA VAL A 105 -28.80 44.82 -13.22
C VAL A 105 -28.71 46.27 -12.75
N VAL A 106 -27.92 46.49 -11.71
CA VAL A 106 -27.50 47.81 -11.23
C VAL A 106 -26.00 47.92 -11.46
N VAL A 107 -25.55 49.00 -12.10
CA VAL A 107 -24.15 49.32 -12.39
C VAL A 107 -23.91 50.73 -11.86
N GLY A 108 -23.21 50.85 -10.72
CA GLY A 108 -23.09 52.13 -10.02
C GLY A 108 -24.45 52.62 -9.51
N ASP A 109 -24.85 53.83 -9.93
CA ASP A 109 -26.16 54.44 -9.60
C ASP A 109 -27.24 54.17 -10.67
N GLU A 110 -26.89 53.58 -11.81
CA GLU A 110 -27.80 53.33 -12.94
C GLU A 110 -28.30 51.88 -12.96
N SER A 111 -29.46 51.64 -13.59
CA SER A 111 -30.09 50.31 -13.61
C SER A 111 -30.84 49.98 -14.90
N ALA A 112 -30.89 48.69 -15.22
CA ALA A 112 -31.65 48.14 -16.34
C ALA A 112 -32.42 46.88 -15.93
N SER A 113 -33.49 46.57 -16.65
CA SER A 113 -34.24 45.32 -16.52
C SER A 113 -34.49 44.72 -17.89
N SER A 114 -34.53 43.39 -17.99
CA SER A 114 -34.94 42.69 -19.20
C SER A 114 -36.40 42.99 -19.55
N THR A 115 -36.73 42.92 -20.85
CA THR A 115 -38.11 43.01 -21.33
C THR A 115 -38.89 41.73 -21.15
N ASP A 116 -38.20 40.59 -21.27
CA ASP A 116 -38.75 39.25 -21.09
C ASP A 116 -38.45 38.73 -19.67
N ASP A 117 -39.34 37.89 -19.15
CA ASP A 117 -39.16 37.21 -17.87
C ASP A 117 -38.21 36.01 -18.04
N PHE A 118 -37.27 35.85 -17.11
CA PHE A 118 -36.60 34.56 -16.92
C PHE A 118 -37.58 33.61 -16.22
N THR A 119 -37.85 32.47 -16.86
CA THR A 119 -38.75 31.47 -16.29
C THR A 119 -37.98 30.58 -15.31
N VAL A 120 -38.11 30.87 -14.02
CA VAL A 120 -37.60 29.96 -12.98
C VAL A 120 -38.44 28.69 -13.02
N THR A 121 -37.82 27.59 -13.42
CA THR A 121 -38.43 26.25 -13.33
C THR A 121 -38.23 25.75 -11.91
N GLU A 122 -39.31 25.64 -11.14
CA GLU A 122 -39.26 24.92 -9.86
C GLU A 122 -38.69 23.52 -10.09
N ILE A 123 -37.67 23.14 -9.33
CA ILE A 123 -37.32 21.74 -9.18
C ILE A 123 -38.45 21.13 -8.36
N THR A 124 -39.42 20.50 -9.04
CA THR A 124 -40.35 19.59 -8.38
C THR A 124 -39.60 18.33 -8.00
N SER A 125 -38.70 18.45 -7.01
CA SER A 125 -37.99 17.31 -6.41
C SER A 125 -39.02 16.49 -5.67
N THR A 126 -39.61 15.54 -6.38
CA THR A 126 -40.38 14.46 -5.78
C THR A 126 -39.39 13.64 -4.99
N ALA A 127 -39.46 13.71 -3.65
CA ALA A 127 -38.53 13.00 -2.77
C ALA A 127 -38.30 11.55 -3.22
N PRO A 128 -37.06 11.03 -3.10
CA PRO A 128 -36.79 9.65 -3.44
C PRO A 128 -37.64 8.70 -2.61
N THR A 129 -37.86 7.49 -3.10
CA THR A 129 -38.41 6.38 -2.31
C THR A 129 -37.52 5.16 -2.44
N ILE A 130 -37.46 4.34 -1.39
CA ILE A 130 -36.85 3.02 -1.43
C ILE A 130 -37.97 2.02 -1.21
N THR A 131 -38.19 1.15 -2.20
CA THR A 131 -39.26 0.13 -2.19
C THR A 131 -38.75 -1.26 -1.88
N ASP A 132 -37.50 -1.58 -2.24
CA ASP A 132 -36.85 -2.86 -1.98
C ASP A 132 -35.33 -2.74 -2.14
N PHE A 133 -34.56 -3.70 -1.64
CA PHE A 133 -33.13 -3.84 -1.94
C PHE A 133 -32.70 -5.31 -1.91
N THR A 134 -31.83 -5.72 -2.84
CA THR A 134 -31.39 -7.11 -2.97
C THR A 134 -29.87 -7.20 -3.19
N PRO A 135 -29.16 -8.12 -2.51
CA PRO A 135 -29.62 -8.98 -1.42
C PRO A 135 -29.97 -8.16 -0.15
N THR A 136 -30.71 -8.76 0.78
CA THR A 136 -31.04 -8.13 2.08
C THR A 136 -29.91 -8.23 3.11
N SER A 137 -28.84 -8.93 2.76
CA SER A 137 -27.67 -9.18 3.62
C SER A 137 -26.41 -9.44 2.80
N GLY A 138 -25.25 -9.13 3.37
CA GLY A 138 -23.94 -9.43 2.78
C GLY A 138 -22.79 -8.75 3.52
N SER A 139 -21.56 -9.21 3.29
CA SER A 139 -20.33 -8.62 3.83
C SER A 139 -19.90 -7.37 3.06
N VAL A 140 -18.89 -6.67 3.58
CA VAL A 140 -18.23 -5.53 2.89
C VAL A 140 -17.83 -5.95 1.47
N GLY A 141 -18.01 -5.07 0.49
CA GLY A 141 -17.80 -5.40 -0.92
C GLY A 141 -18.98 -6.08 -1.63
N THR A 142 -20.02 -6.53 -0.90
CA THR A 142 -21.24 -7.06 -1.54
C THR A 142 -21.89 -6.01 -2.43
N THR A 143 -22.22 -6.37 -3.68
CA THR A 143 -23.03 -5.51 -4.56
C THR A 143 -24.51 -5.62 -4.21
N VAL A 144 -25.14 -4.48 -3.91
CA VAL A 144 -26.56 -4.36 -3.56
C VAL A 144 -27.27 -3.53 -4.63
N THR A 145 -28.42 -4.02 -5.09
CA THR A 145 -29.34 -3.28 -5.96
C THR A 145 -30.49 -2.73 -5.15
N ILE A 146 -30.61 -1.40 -5.07
CA ILE A 146 -31.68 -0.67 -4.39
C ILE A 146 -32.73 -0.30 -5.45
N THR A 147 -34.00 -0.61 -5.18
CA THR A 147 -35.14 -0.33 -6.07
C THR A 147 -36.05 0.72 -5.45
N GLY A 148 -36.52 1.69 -6.24
CA GLY A 148 -37.28 2.83 -5.73
C GLY A 148 -37.82 3.75 -6.82
N THR A 149 -37.97 5.03 -6.49
CA THR A 149 -38.38 6.08 -7.44
C THR A 149 -37.63 7.39 -7.17
N ASN A 150 -37.54 8.22 -8.21
CA ASN A 150 -37.01 9.58 -8.17
C ASN A 150 -35.53 9.66 -7.76
N PHE A 151 -34.76 8.62 -8.10
CA PHE A 151 -33.30 8.70 -8.07
C PHE A 151 -32.78 9.54 -9.24
N SER A 152 -31.62 10.20 -9.08
CA SER A 152 -30.98 10.82 -10.24
C SER A 152 -30.42 9.73 -11.17
N THR A 153 -30.51 9.94 -12.48
CA THR A 153 -29.82 9.11 -13.48
C THR A 153 -28.30 9.32 -13.48
N THR A 154 -27.79 10.34 -12.80
CA THR A 154 -26.36 10.59 -12.62
C THR A 154 -25.91 9.96 -11.30
N ALA A 155 -24.97 9.00 -11.35
CA ALA A 155 -24.54 8.27 -10.15
C ALA A 155 -24.02 9.18 -9.02
N SER A 156 -23.24 10.22 -9.36
CA SER A 156 -22.67 11.19 -8.40
C SER A 156 -23.67 12.17 -7.78
N GLU A 157 -24.93 12.17 -8.21
CA GLU A 157 -26.02 12.99 -7.63
C GLU A 157 -26.88 12.19 -6.63
N ASN A 158 -26.54 10.92 -6.39
CA ASN A 158 -27.19 10.07 -5.38
C ASN A 158 -26.19 9.76 -4.25
N THR A 159 -26.44 10.25 -3.04
CA THR A 159 -25.66 9.84 -1.86
C THR A 159 -26.36 8.65 -1.19
N VAL A 160 -25.69 7.51 -1.09
CA VAL A 160 -26.24 6.29 -0.47
C VAL A 160 -25.43 5.95 0.78
N SER A 161 -26.08 5.46 1.84
CA SER A 161 -25.40 5.05 3.07
C SER A 161 -26.02 3.79 3.69
N PHE A 162 -25.19 2.93 4.27
CA PHE A 162 -25.58 1.77 5.08
C PHE A 162 -25.40 2.12 6.55
N ASN A 163 -26.51 2.31 7.28
CA ASN A 163 -26.52 2.72 8.69
C ASN A 163 -25.63 3.94 9.02
N GLY A 164 -25.53 4.89 8.08
CA GLY A 164 -24.70 6.09 8.19
C GLY A 164 -23.32 6.02 7.54
N THR A 165 -22.83 4.85 7.14
CA THR A 165 -21.57 4.69 6.39
C THR A 165 -21.84 4.88 4.88
N GLU A 166 -21.20 5.88 4.25
CA GLU A 166 -21.43 6.23 2.85
C GLU A 166 -20.89 5.18 1.86
N ALA A 167 -21.67 4.90 0.81
CA ALA A 167 -21.42 3.85 -0.17
C ALA A 167 -21.17 4.40 -1.57
N THR A 168 -20.34 3.71 -2.36
CA THR A 168 -20.12 4.07 -3.77
C THR A 168 -21.27 3.59 -4.65
N VAL A 169 -21.86 4.51 -5.42
CA VAL A 169 -22.88 4.22 -6.44
C VAL A 169 -22.20 3.92 -7.78
N SER A 170 -22.30 2.68 -8.26
CA SER A 170 -21.65 2.22 -9.50
C SER A 170 -22.55 2.33 -10.74
N ALA A 171 -23.87 2.31 -10.56
CA ALA A 171 -24.84 2.56 -11.63
C ALA A 171 -26.12 3.19 -11.08
N ALA A 172 -26.78 4.04 -11.88
CA ALA A 172 -28.00 4.73 -11.49
C ALA A 172 -29.02 4.82 -12.64
N THR A 173 -30.29 4.62 -12.30
CA THR A 173 -31.46 4.95 -13.10
C THR A 173 -32.52 5.57 -12.19
N ALA A 174 -33.55 6.20 -12.75
CA ALA A 174 -34.63 6.84 -11.97
C ALA A 174 -35.37 5.90 -10.99
N THR A 175 -35.20 4.58 -11.10
CA THR A 175 -35.84 3.57 -10.23
C THR A 175 -34.89 2.53 -9.65
N THR A 176 -33.58 2.54 -9.99
CA THR A 176 -32.61 1.57 -9.49
C THR A 176 -31.24 2.20 -9.25
N LEU A 177 -30.63 1.93 -8.09
CA LEU A 177 -29.21 2.18 -7.83
C LEU A 177 -28.48 0.86 -7.64
N THR A 178 -27.27 0.74 -8.19
CA THR A 178 -26.32 -0.33 -7.85
C THR A 178 -25.23 0.27 -6.98
N VAL A 179 -25.03 -0.30 -5.80
CA VAL A 179 -24.08 0.18 -4.80
C VAL A 179 -23.24 -0.98 -4.25
N THR A 180 -22.10 -0.67 -3.66
CA THR A 180 -21.26 -1.65 -2.96
C THR A 180 -21.34 -1.39 -1.45
N VAL A 181 -21.51 -2.43 -0.63
CA VAL A 181 -21.46 -2.31 0.84
C VAL A 181 -20.09 -1.75 1.24
N PRO A 182 -20.02 -0.56 1.87
CA PRO A 182 -18.77 0.11 2.16
C PRO A 182 -18.04 -0.53 3.34
N ASP A 183 -16.73 -0.28 3.43
CA ASP A 183 -15.94 -0.60 4.62
C ASP A 183 -16.47 0.18 5.84
N GLY A 184 -16.44 -0.45 7.02
CA GLY A 184 -17.06 0.08 8.24
C GLY A 184 -18.59 0.16 8.20
N ALA A 185 -19.27 -0.50 7.25
CA ALA A 185 -20.72 -0.63 7.29
C ALA A 185 -21.17 -1.46 8.51
N THR A 186 -22.31 -1.09 9.11
CA THR A 186 -22.95 -1.87 10.17
C THR A 186 -24.39 -2.20 9.79
N SER A 187 -24.95 -3.27 10.38
CA SER A 187 -26.35 -3.65 10.13
C SER A 187 -27.30 -2.52 10.52
N GLY A 188 -28.26 -2.20 9.64
CA GLY A 188 -29.20 -1.11 9.82
C GLY A 188 -29.83 -0.64 8.52
N TYR A 189 -30.53 0.50 8.54
CA TYR A 189 -31.27 1.00 7.39
C TYR A 189 -30.35 1.55 6.29
N ILE A 190 -30.78 1.39 5.03
CA ILE A 190 -30.17 2.07 3.89
C ILE A 190 -30.84 3.43 3.72
N THR A 191 -30.05 4.48 3.53
CA THR A 191 -30.55 5.81 3.16
C THR A 191 -30.09 6.21 1.76
N VAL A 192 -30.96 6.89 1.00
CA VAL A 192 -30.65 7.47 -0.31
C VAL A 192 -31.04 8.94 -0.29
N THR A 193 -30.10 9.85 -0.53
CA THR A 193 -30.33 11.29 -0.61
C THR A 193 -30.12 11.78 -2.04
N VAL A 194 -31.10 12.53 -2.55
CA VAL A 194 -31.11 13.15 -3.89
C VAL A 194 -31.66 14.57 -3.74
N ASP A 195 -30.95 15.57 -4.28
CA ASP A 195 -31.32 16.99 -4.18
C ASP A 195 -31.69 17.45 -2.74
N GLY A 196 -30.93 16.95 -1.74
CA GLY A 196 -31.17 17.24 -0.33
C GLY A 196 -32.38 16.54 0.31
N SER A 197 -33.15 15.76 -0.46
CA SER A 197 -34.26 14.94 0.03
C SER A 197 -33.81 13.50 0.29
N THR A 198 -34.05 12.99 1.51
CA THR A 198 -33.61 11.65 1.93
C THR A 198 -34.77 10.66 2.03
N ALA A 199 -34.56 9.47 1.47
CA ALA A 199 -35.37 8.27 1.70
C ALA A 199 -34.63 7.30 2.64
N THR A 200 -35.39 6.52 3.40
CA THR A 200 -34.89 5.42 4.24
C THR A 200 -35.62 4.13 3.84
N SER A 201 -34.92 3.00 3.83
CA SER A 201 -35.52 1.68 3.55
C SER A 201 -36.54 1.27 4.63
N GLU A 202 -37.54 0.47 4.27
CA GLU A 202 -38.51 -0.07 5.25
C GLU A 202 -37.91 -1.19 6.13
N SER A 203 -36.83 -1.83 5.66
CA SER A 203 -36.12 -2.91 6.37
C SER A 203 -34.64 -2.61 6.48
N GLU A 204 -34.00 -3.25 7.46
CA GLU A 204 -32.56 -3.15 7.72
C GLU A 204 -31.79 -4.08 6.78
N PHE A 205 -30.70 -3.59 6.19
CA PHE A 205 -29.70 -4.45 5.56
C PHE A 205 -28.87 -5.11 6.67
N THR A 206 -28.78 -6.44 6.64
CA THR A 206 -27.91 -7.17 7.58
C THR A 206 -26.51 -7.24 7.00
N VAL A 207 -25.61 -6.39 7.49
CA VAL A 207 -24.18 -6.58 7.24
C VAL A 207 -23.79 -7.89 7.93
N THR A 208 -23.52 -8.90 7.12
CA THR A 208 -22.92 -10.13 7.62
C THR A 208 -21.44 -9.85 7.77
N THR A 209 -20.93 -9.87 8.99
CA THR A 209 -19.57 -10.38 9.17
C THR A 209 -19.54 -11.74 8.50
N ASP A 210 -18.57 -12.00 7.62
CA ASP A 210 -18.29 -13.39 7.26
C ASP A 210 -18.12 -14.17 8.57
N ALA A 211 -18.76 -15.33 8.66
CA ALA A 211 -18.92 -16.03 9.92
C ALA A 211 -17.53 -16.25 10.51
N THR A 212 -17.23 -15.58 11.64
CA THR A 212 -15.89 -15.54 12.27
C THR A 212 -15.31 -16.94 12.20
N SER A 213 -14.40 -17.14 11.26
CA SER A 213 -14.08 -18.48 10.84
C SER A 213 -13.26 -19.05 11.96
N ASN A 214 -13.78 -20.08 12.62
CA ASN A 214 -13.08 -20.65 13.75
C ASN A 214 -11.87 -21.43 13.20
N CYS A 215 -10.81 -20.72 12.87
CA CYS A 215 -9.62 -21.32 12.29
C CYS A 215 -8.96 -22.28 13.27
N ASP A 216 -9.32 -22.28 14.56
CA ASP A 216 -8.91 -23.29 15.55
C ASP A 216 -9.65 -24.64 15.39
N GLU A 217 -10.70 -24.71 14.54
CA GLU A 217 -11.35 -25.97 14.12
C GLU A 217 -10.73 -26.57 12.83
N ALA A 218 -9.74 -25.91 12.22
CA ALA A 218 -8.98 -26.48 11.10
C ALA A 218 -8.28 -27.78 11.52
N THR A 219 -8.34 -28.81 10.66
CA THR A 219 -7.80 -30.14 10.94
C THR A 219 -6.46 -30.42 10.24
N THR A 220 -6.06 -29.51 9.37
CA THR A 220 -4.79 -29.54 8.63
C THR A 220 -4.17 -28.14 8.60
N VAL A 221 -2.86 -28.08 8.38
CA VAL A 221 -2.08 -26.84 8.19
C VAL A 221 -2.67 -26.00 7.06
N GLY A 222 -2.95 -26.62 5.90
CA GLY A 222 -3.58 -25.95 4.77
C GLY A 222 -4.90 -25.29 5.11
N GLU A 223 -5.80 -25.99 5.81
CA GLU A 223 -7.06 -25.41 6.29
C GLU A 223 -6.80 -24.23 7.23
N LYS A 224 -5.82 -24.33 8.15
CA LYS A 224 -5.48 -23.28 9.12
C LYS A 224 -4.97 -22.01 8.42
N VAL A 225 -3.97 -22.14 7.55
CA VAL A 225 -3.37 -21.02 6.81
C VAL A 225 -4.38 -20.40 5.86
N VAL A 226 -5.15 -21.19 5.10
CA VAL A 226 -6.17 -20.70 4.18
C VAL A 226 -7.28 -19.96 4.93
N CYS A 227 -7.70 -20.46 6.10
CA CYS A 227 -8.67 -19.78 6.95
C CYS A 227 -8.17 -18.40 7.39
N LEU A 228 -6.99 -18.33 8.02
CA LEU A 228 -6.39 -17.08 8.48
C LEU A 228 -6.09 -16.10 7.34
N ALA A 229 -5.66 -16.61 6.17
CA ALA A 229 -5.39 -15.77 5.01
C ALA A 229 -6.67 -15.12 4.47
N ASN A 230 -7.79 -15.84 4.45
CA ASN A 230 -9.08 -15.28 4.07
C ASN A 230 -9.62 -14.30 5.13
N GLU A 231 -9.43 -14.54 6.43
CA GLU A 231 -9.76 -13.54 7.47
C GLU A 231 -8.93 -12.27 7.33
N PHE A 232 -7.62 -12.41 7.09
CA PHE A 232 -6.75 -11.27 6.83
C PHE A 232 -7.23 -10.48 5.60
N ILE A 233 -7.44 -11.14 4.45
CA ILE A 233 -7.92 -10.47 3.23
C ILE A 233 -9.29 -9.80 3.46
N ALA A 234 -10.22 -10.44 4.17
CA ALA A 234 -11.54 -9.88 4.48
C ALA A 234 -11.48 -8.66 5.42
N SER A 235 -10.42 -8.53 6.23
CA SER A 235 -10.17 -7.35 7.08
C SER A 235 -9.59 -6.14 6.33
N LEU A 236 -9.19 -6.30 5.07
CA LEU A 236 -8.56 -5.25 4.26
C LEU A 236 -9.58 -4.38 3.51
N THR A 237 -9.26 -3.10 3.35
CA THR A 237 -9.96 -2.26 2.35
C THR A 237 -9.75 -2.83 0.94
N SER A 238 -10.67 -2.59 0.00
CA SER A 238 -10.53 -3.09 -1.38
C SER A 238 -9.23 -2.64 -2.07
N THR A 239 -8.66 -1.49 -1.68
CA THR A 239 -7.35 -1.05 -2.19
C THR A 239 -6.22 -1.88 -1.62
N GLN A 240 -6.19 -2.12 -0.30
CA GLN A 240 -5.18 -2.98 0.34
C GLN A 240 -5.28 -4.42 -0.18
N ALA A 241 -6.49 -4.98 -0.31
CA ALA A 241 -6.71 -6.33 -0.82
C ALA A 241 -6.15 -6.53 -2.24
N ASN A 242 -6.34 -5.55 -3.14
CA ASN A 242 -5.77 -5.58 -4.50
C ASN A 242 -4.24 -5.44 -4.54
N THR A 243 -3.61 -4.94 -3.48
CA THR A 243 -2.14 -4.86 -3.35
C THR A 243 -1.57 -6.14 -2.73
N VAL A 244 -2.30 -6.74 -1.79
CA VAL A 244 -1.94 -7.97 -1.07
C VAL A 244 -2.14 -9.22 -1.94
N GLN A 245 -3.25 -9.34 -2.65
CA GLN A 245 -3.58 -10.51 -3.47
C GLN A 245 -3.32 -10.23 -4.96
N LEU A 246 -2.34 -10.92 -5.54
CA LEU A 246 -1.84 -10.73 -6.90
C LEU A 246 -1.96 -12.01 -7.73
N ASP A 247 -1.77 -11.94 -9.05
CA ASP A 247 -1.77 -13.13 -9.91
C ASP A 247 -0.59 -14.08 -9.59
N PHE A 248 -0.85 -15.39 -9.56
CA PHE A 248 0.19 -16.42 -9.46
C PHE A 248 0.96 -16.52 -10.77
N THR A 249 2.13 -15.86 -10.84
CA THR A 249 2.97 -15.79 -12.05
C THR A 249 4.44 -15.74 -11.70
N ALA A 250 5.30 -16.20 -12.62
CA ALA A 250 6.75 -16.09 -12.50
C ALA A 250 7.24 -14.67 -12.22
N THR A 251 6.63 -13.67 -12.86
CA THR A 251 6.99 -12.25 -12.68
C THR A 251 6.74 -11.77 -11.25
N ASN A 252 5.69 -12.25 -10.60
CA ASN A 252 5.41 -11.92 -9.21
C ASN A 252 6.25 -12.77 -8.26
N ALA A 253 6.37 -14.08 -8.49
CA ALA A 253 7.08 -15.00 -7.58
C ALA A 253 8.54 -14.57 -7.33
N VAL A 254 9.28 -14.19 -8.37
CA VAL A 254 10.69 -13.71 -8.23
C VAL A 254 10.82 -12.33 -7.58
N LYS A 255 9.72 -11.63 -7.27
CA LYS A 255 9.75 -10.30 -6.65
C LYS A 255 9.83 -10.40 -5.12
N TRP A 256 10.91 -11.02 -4.63
CA TRP A 256 11.33 -11.08 -3.24
C TRP A 256 12.73 -10.46 -3.11
N SER A 257 13.09 -9.90 -1.95
CA SER A 257 14.43 -9.34 -1.74
C SER A 257 14.72 -9.03 -0.28
N ASN A 258 15.98 -9.20 0.15
CA ASN A 258 16.53 -8.67 1.40
C ASN A 258 17.02 -7.21 1.27
N LEU A 259 17.04 -6.64 0.07
CA LEU A 259 17.58 -5.29 -0.13
C LEU A 259 16.68 -4.20 0.49
N PRO A 260 17.22 -3.01 0.81
CA PRO A 260 16.44 -1.86 1.25
C PRO A 260 15.63 -1.26 0.08
N GLY A 261 14.36 -1.67 -0.05
CA GLY A 261 13.46 -1.13 -1.09
C GLY A 261 11.96 -1.32 -0.91
N GLY A 262 11.49 -2.02 0.13
CA GLY A 262 10.05 -2.17 0.41
C GLY A 262 9.25 -2.72 -0.79
N VAL A 263 8.02 -2.26 -0.97
CA VAL A 263 7.13 -2.65 -2.10
C VAL A 263 7.67 -2.34 -3.50
N SER A 264 8.76 -1.56 -3.64
CA SER A 264 9.38 -1.34 -4.96
C SER A 264 10.07 -2.60 -5.51
N ILE A 265 10.52 -3.48 -4.61
CA ILE A 265 11.25 -4.72 -4.93
C ILE A 265 10.66 -5.98 -4.26
N ARG A 266 9.58 -5.84 -3.49
CA ARG A 266 8.78 -6.94 -2.94
C ARG A 266 7.31 -6.81 -3.34
N ASN A 267 6.54 -7.89 -3.32
CA ASN A 267 5.07 -7.82 -3.49
C ASN A 267 4.36 -7.44 -2.18
N GLY A 268 3.06 -7.19 -2.27
CA GLY A 268 2.22 -7.02 -1.09
C GLY A 268 2.25 -5.64 -0.48
N LEU A 269 1.79 -5.57 0.78
CA LEU A 269 1.59 -4.36 1.55
C LEU A 269 2.54 -4.33 2.75
N GLU A 270 3.09 -3.15 3.08
CA GLU A 270 3.96 -2.99 4.26
C GLU A 270 3.14 -3.04 5.56
N PHE A 271 3.73 -3.60 6.62
CA PHE A 271 3.11 -3.68 7.95
C PHE A 271 2.76 -2.29 8.52
N SER A 272 3.49 -1.24 8.11
CA SER A 272 3.15 0.16 8.39
C SER A 272 1.81 0.65 7.79
N GLU A 273 1.28 -0.03 6.78
CA GLU A 273 0.01 0.29 6.11
C GLU A 273 -1.16 -0.59 6.61
N LEU A 274 -0.93 -1.43 7.63
CA LEU A 274 -1.94 -2.25 8.30
C LEU A 274 -2.42 -1.61 9.60
N SER A 275 -3.68 -1.80 9.96
CA SER A 275 -4.16 -1.54 11.33
C SER A 275 -3.63 -2.60 12.32
N ASP A 276 -3.68 -2.33 13.63
CA ASP A 276 -3.27 -3.30 14.66
C ASP A 276 -3.98 -4.67 14.51
N GLU A 277 -5.25 -4.66 14.11
CA GLU A 277 -6.06 -5.87 13.86
C GLU A 277 -5.62 -6.59 12.59
N GLN A 278 -5.44 -5.85 11.48
CA GLN A 278 -4.94 -6.40 10.22
C GLN A 278 -3.52 -6.97 10.36
N LEU A 279 -2.64 -6.31 11.11
CA LEU A 279 -1.27 -6.77 11.40
C LEU A 279 -1.27 -8.03 12.28
N THR A 280 -2.21 -8.13 13.23
CA THR A 280 -2.40 -9.34 14.04
C THR A 280 -2.81 -10.52 13.17
N LEU A 281 -3.74 -10.32 12.23
CA LEU A 281 -4.17 -11.35 11.27
C LEU A 281 -3.04 -11.74 10.31
N ALA A 282 -2.33 -10.77 9.72
CA ALA A 282 -1.16 -11.03 8.86
C ALA A 282 -0.09 -11.88 9.57
N LYS A 283 0.21 -11.54 10.83
CA LYS A 283 1.16 -12.31 11.66
C LYS A 283 0.65 -13.70 12.04
N ALA A 284 -0.66 -13.88 12.22
CA ALA A 284 -1.24 -15.21 12.42
C ALA A 284 -1.12 -16.10 11.18
N VAL A 285 -1.26 -15.55 9.96
CA VAL A 285 -1.02 -16.29 8.71
C VAL A 285 0.42 -16.79 8.63
N ILE A 286 1.39 -15.91 8.92
CA ILE A 286 2.82 -16.27 8.93
C ILE A 286 3.08 -17.35 9.98
N ALA A 287 2.62 -17.16 11.22
CA ALA A 287 2.80 -18.12 12.31
C ALA A 287 2.22 -19.51 12.01
N ALA A 288 1.15 -19.60 11.22
CA ALA A 288 0.53 -20.87 10.83
C ALA A 288 1.24 -21.57 9.65
N ALA A 289 2.15 -20.87 8.95
CA ALA A 289 2.90 -21.39 7.80
C ALA A 289 4.40 -21.61 8.10
N SER A 290 4.83 -21.33 9.33
CA SER A 290 6.22 -21.45 9.82
C SER A 290 6.30 -22.47 10.95
N GLY A 291 7.51 -22.94 11.23
CA GLY A 291 7.78 -23.89 12.31
C GLY A 291 7.53 -23.32 13.70
N SER A 292 7.26 -24.20 14.66
CA SER A 292 6.87 -23.85 16.03
C SER A 292 8.01 -23.90 17.08
N GLY A 293 9.23 -24.20 16.64
CA GLY A 293 10.42 -24.32 17.50
C GLY A 293 10.87 -23.01 18.16
N ASP A 294 11.45 -23.14 19.37
CA ASP A 294 12.17 -22.02 20.02
C ASP A 294 13.35 -21.60 19.13
N ASN A 295 13.52 -20.29 18.86
CA ASN A 295 14.55 -19.75 17.97
C ASN A 295 14.50 -20.29 16.51
N GLN A 296 13.35 -20.82 16.08
CA GLN A 296 13.11 -21.24 14.69
C GLN A 296 11.81 -20.62 14.16
N GLY A 297 11.63 -20.65 12.84
CA GLY A 297 10.36 -20.37 12.16
C GLY A 297 9.75 -19.03 12.57
N TYR A 298 8.59 -19.08 13.22
CA TYR A 298 7.91 -17.85 13.62
C TYR A 298 8.59 -17.12 14.79
N ASP A 299 9.23 -17.83 15.72
CA ASP A 299 10.00 -17.16 16.78
C ASP A 299 11.21 -16.46 16.19
N GLU A 300 11.97 -17.12 15.31
CA GLU A 300 13.11 -16.49 14.66
C GLU A 300 12.69 -15.28 13.81
N PHE A 301 11.62 -15.40 13.01
CA PHE A 301 11.07 -14.28 12.25
C PHE A 301 10.80 -13.06 13.15
N LEU A 302 10.21 -13.26 14.33
CA LEU A 302 9.99 -12.19 15.32
C LEU A 302 11.28 -11.65 15.94
N GLN A 303 12.29 -12.49 16.16
CA GLN A 303 13.61 -12.04 16.62
C GLN A 303 14.32 -11.20 15.55
N ILE A 304 14.25 -11.57 14.26
CA ILE A 304 14.82 -10.81 13.14
C ILE A 304 14.07 -9.49 12.93
N ASN A 305 12.73 -9.48 13.08
CA ASN A 305 11.93 -8.23 13.15
C ASN A 305 12.47 -7.30 14.25
N ALA A 306 12.75 -7.84 15.45
CA ALA A 306 13.28 -7.08 16.58
C ALA A 306 14.74 -6.62 16.36
N ALA A 307 15.53 -7.35 15.57
CA ALA A 307 16.86 -6.90 15.14
C ALA A 307 16.76 -5.65 14.25
N ASP A 308 15.85 -5.67 13.28
CA ASP A 308 15.61 -4.52 12.38
C ASP A 308 15.12 -3.28 13.12
N ASP A 309 14.22 -3.41 14.09
CA ASP A 309 13.80 -2.29 14.95
C ASP A 309 14.94 -1.80 15.86
N TYR A 310 15.77 -2.73 16.37
CA TYR A 310 16.96 -2.36 17.13
C TYR A 310 17.93 -1.54 16.27
N LEU A 311 18.25 -1.99 15.05
CA LEU A 311 19.08 -1.27 14.08
C LEU A 311 18.53 0.11 13.74
N GLY A 312 17.22 0.20 13.44
CA GLY A 312 16.53 1.46 13.19
C GLY A 312 16.75 2.45 14.34
N SER A 313 16.64 1.98 15.58
CA SER A 313 16.86 2.80 16.79
C SER A 313 18.31 3.24 17.03
N GLN A 314 19.31 2.58 16.43
CA GLN A 314 20.73 2.97 16.57
C GLN A 314 21.11 4.18 15.68
N SER A 315 20.22 4.67 14.83
CA SER A 315 20.54 5.63 13.76
C SER A 315 20.75 7.10 14.20
N GLY A 316 21.73 7.30 15.09
CA GLY A 316 22.19 8.61 15.59
C GLY A 316 23.49 9.13 14.97
N GLY A 317 23.88 8.71 13.77
CA GLY A 317 25.08 9.27 13.11
C GLY A 317 25.59 8.53 11.87
N GLY A 318 25.28 9.06 10.68
CA GLY A 318 26.13 8.81 9.49
C GLY A 318 25.63 7.83 8.44
N GLY A 319 24.38 7.94 7.97
CA GLY A 319 24.04 7.61 6.57
C GLY A 319 23.14 6.40 6.30
N GLY A 320 22.88 5.52 7.28
CA GLY A 320 22.08 4.29 7.08
C GLY A 320 20.68 4.25 7.72
N GLY A 321 20.21 5.35 8.32
CA GLY A 321 19.00 5.40 9.15
C GLY A 321 17.65 5.39 8.39
N GLY A 322 17.53 4.58 7.35
CA GLY A 322 16.29 4.42 6.59
C GLY A 322 16.32 3.10 5.83
N GLY A 323 15.58 2.10 6.32
CA GLY A 323 15.53 0.76 5.73
C GLY A 323 15.51 -0.41 6.72
N TYR A 324 15.64 -0.17 8.03
CA TYR A 324 15.52 -1.19 9.07
C TYR A 324 14.37 -0.85 10.02
N SER A 325 13.31 -1.65 9.97
CA SER A 325 12.23 -1.73 10.97
C SER A 325 11.30 -2.89 10.60
N SER A 326 10.65 -3.51 11.59
CA SER A 326 9.56 -4.46 11.38
C SER A 326 8.36 -3.84 10.64
N GLU A 327 8.17 -2.51 10.70
CA GLU A 327 7.14 -1.77 9.96
C GLU A 327 7.32 -1.84 8.42
N LEU A 328 8.53 -2.16 7.93
CA LEU A 328 8.88 -2.26 6.50
C LEU A 328 8.83 -3.69 5.95
N TYR A 329 8.32 -4.63 6.75
CA TYR A 329 8.04 -6.00 6.33
C TYR A 329 6.73 -6.04 5.55
N ILE A 330 6.63 -6.93 4.58
CA ILE A 330 5.46 -7.09 3.72
C ILE A 330 4.81 -8.46 3.89
N ILE A 331 3.55 -8.56 3.46
CA ILE A 331 2.84 -9.81 3.21
C ILE A 331 2.09 -9.72 1.87
N ALA A 332 2.14 -10.80 1.09
CA ALA A 332 1.44 -10.95 -0.18
C ALA A 332 0.92 -12.39 -0.37
N PHE A 333 -0.13 -12.53 -1.18
CA PHE A 333 -0.56 -13.80 -1.74
C PHE A 333 -0.48 -13.73 -3.27
N LEU A 334 0.10 -14.75 -3.88
CA LEU A 334 0.07 -14.94 -5.33
C LEU A 334 -0.91 -16.07 -5.63
N GLY A 335 -2.01 -15.75 -6.31
CA GLY A 335 -3.19 -16.62 -6.43
C GLY A 335 -4.22 -16.35 -5.34
N THR A 336 -5.22 -17.23 -5.22
CA THR A 336 -6.27 -17.13 -4.19
C THR A 336 -6.01 -18.18 -3.11
N PRO A 337 -5.84 -17.80 -1.82
CA PRO A 337 -5.70 -18.75 -0.73
C PRO A 337 -6.87 -19.73 -0.68
N SER A 338 -6.57 -21.00 -0.91
CA SER A 338 -7.55 -22.07 -1.09
C SER A 338 -6.96 -23.42 -0.68
N THR A 339 -7.78 -24.32 -0.14
CA THR A 339 -7.44 -25.73 0.08
C THR A 339 -7.53 -26.57 -1.22
N THR A 340 -7.75 -25.92 -2.37
CA THR A 340 -7.78 -26.53 -3.70
C THR A 340 -7.04 -25.66 -4.71
N GLY A 341 -6.28 -26.28 -5.61
CA GLY A 341 -5.41 -25.56 -6.54
C GLY A 341 -4.14 -24.99 -5.88
N THR A 342 -3.44 -24.13 -6.61
CA THR A 342 -2.07 -23.71 -6.27
C THR A 342 -2.01 -22.20 -6.02
N TRP A 343 -1.34 -21.80 -4.94
CA TRP A 343 -1.12 -20.40 -4.57
C TRP A 343 0.16 -20.27 -3.71
N MET A 344 0.63 -19.05 -3.47
CA MET A 344 1.86 -18.81 -2.72
C MET A 344 1.68 -17.67 -1.70
N LEU A 345 2.12 -17.89 -0.48
CA LEU A 345 2.37 -16.87 0.53
C LEU A 345 3.77 -16.28 0.32
N GLN A 346 3.91 -14.96 0.35
CA GLN A 346 5.20 -14.28 0.41
C GLN A 346 5.23 -13.32 1.60
N PHE A 347 6.30 -13.35 2.38
CA PHE A 347 6.51 -12.39 3.48
C PHE A 347 8.00 -12.10 3.71
N GLY A 348 8.30 -10.94 4.30
CA GLY A 348 9.68 -10.54 4.58
C GLY A 348 9.93 -9.04 4.55
N GLY A 349 11.15 -8.63 4.90
CA GLY A 349 11.57 -7.25 5.08
C GLY A 349 13.02 -7.04 4.62
N HIS A 350 13.84 -6.38 5.43
CA HIS A 350 15.26 -6.22 5.12
C HIS A 350 16.01 -7.54 5.39
N HIS A 351 15.93 -8.06 6.60
CA HIS A 351 16.69 -9.24 6.99
C HIS A 351 15.94 -10.57 6.87
N TYR A 352 14.77 -10.60 6.21
CA TYR A 352 14.00 -11.82 5.98
C TYR A 352 13.32 -11.79 4.62
N ALA A 353 13.23 -12.93 3.93
CA ALA A 353 12.34 -13.13 2.80
C ALA A 353 12.04 -14.62 2.62
N GLN A 354 10.76 -15.01 2.69
CA GLN A 354 10.34 -16.38 2.47
C GLN A 354 9.12 -16.45 1.53
N ASN A 355 9.14 -17.44 0.65
CA ASN A 355 8.00 -17.83 -0.18
C ASN A 355 7.55 -19.24 0.21
N VAL A 356 6.25 -19.42 0.48
CA VAL A 356 5.66 -20.73 0.79
C VAL A 356 4.57 -21.02 -0.23
N THR A 357 4.83 -22.03 -1.08
CA THR A 357 3.93 -22.46 -2.15
C THR A 357 3.04 -23.60 -1.65
N PHE A 358 1.73 -23.40 -1.75
CA PHE A 358 0.70 -24.37 -1.38
C PHE A 358 0.07 -24.96 -2.65
N GLU A 359 -0.14 -26.28 -2.67
CA GLU A 359 -0.96 -26.95 -3.67
C GLU A 359 -1.96 -27.87 -2.96
N ASN A 360 -3.26 -27.69 -3.24
CA ASN A 360 -4.36 -28.48 -2.66
C ASN A 360 -4.36 -28.56 -1.12
N GLY A 361 -3.85 -27.50 -0.45
CA GLY A 361 -3.75 -27.43 1.01
C GLY A 361 -2.45 -28.00 1.60
N GLU A 362 -1.53 -28.52 0.79
CA GLU A 362 -0.23 -29.03 1.25
C GLU A 362 0.88 -28.04 0.86
N ILE A 363 1.92 -27.88 1.70
CA ILE A 363 3.11 -27.09 1.36
C ILE A 363 3.96 -27.91 0.39
N VAL A 364 4.09 -27.45 -0.85
CA VAL A 364 4.85 -28.13 -1.92
C VAL A 364 6.16 -27.42 -2.29
N GLY A 365 6.38 -26.20 -1.79
CA GLY A 365 7.58 -25.42 -2.08
C GLY A 365 7.82 -24.27 -1.11
N PRO A 366 8.54 -24.50 0.00
CA PRO A 366 8.77 -23.51 1.06
C PRO A 366 10.03 -22.66 0.85
N THR A 367 10.52 -22.57 -0.39
CA THR A 367 11.73 -21.81 -0.73
C THR A 367 11.51 -20.90 -1.95
N PRO A 368 12.24 -19.77 -2.08
CA PRO A 368 13.38 -19.31 -1.26
C PRO A 368 13.03 -19.02 0.21
N SER A 369 13.97 -19.31 1.12
CA SER A 369 14.08 -18.65 2.43
C SER A 369 15.43 -17.95 2.52
N HIS A 370 15.45 -16.66 2.83
CA HIS A 370 16.65 -15.88 3.09
C HIS A 370 16.52 -15.19 4.44
N GLN A 371 17.51 -15.35 5.32
CA GLN A 371 17.61 -14.63 6.58
C GLN A 371 18.93 -13.85 6.68
N GLY A 372 18.93 -12.85 7.56
CA GLY A 372 20.14 -12.22 8.05
C GLY A 372 19.95 -11.66 9.45
N VAL A 373 21.03 -11.24 10.12
CA VAL A 373 20.92 -10.51 11.39
C VAL A 373 22.13 -9.63 11.66
N GLU A 374 21.86 -8.39 12.07
CA GLU A 374 22.80 -7.53 12.79
C GLU A 374 22.04 -6.83 13.95
N PRO A 375 22.55 -6.83 15.19
CA PRO A 375 23.68 -7.61 15.71
C PRO A 375 23.29 -9.07 15.96
N LEU A 376 24.30 -9.95 16.01
CA LEU A 376 24.13 -11.39 16.28
C LEU A 376 23.48 -11.69 17.65
N THR A 377 23.63 -10.80 18.63
CA THR A 377 22.89 -10.89 19.90
C THR A 377 22.81 -9.54 20.58
N TRP A 378 21.70 -9.28 21.26
CA TRP A 378 21.48 -8.10 22.10
C TRP A 378 20.46 -8.39 23.20
N THR A 379 20.28 -7.45 24.13
CA THR A 379 19.26 -7.53 25.17
C THR A 379 18.40 -6.27 25.14
N ALA A 380 17.09 -6.42 24.96
CA ALA A 380 16.11 -5.33 24.97
C ALA A 380 14.93 -5.70 25.86
N SER A 381 14.47 -4.76 26.70
CA SER A 381 13.33 -4.93 27.62
C SER A 381 13.39 -6.13 28.58
N GLY A 382 14.56 -6.77 28.75
CA GLY A 382 14.77 -7.94 29.60
C GLY A 382 14.83 -9.28 28.84
N THR A 383 14.51 -9.28 27.54
CA THR A 383 14.71 -10.41 26.63
C THR A 383 16.10 -10.32 25.99
N THR A 384 16.82 -11.43 25.93
CA THR A 384 18.02 -11.58 25.11
C THR A 384 17.62 -12.25 23.80
N TYR A 385 18.01 -11.65 22.69
CA TYR A 385 17.75 -12.13 21.33
C TYR A 385 19.04 -12.68 20.74
N ALA A 386 18.95 -13.73 19.95
CA ALA A 386 20.08 -14.37 19.28
C ALA A 386 19.65 -15.20 18.04
N PRO A 387 18.87 -14.64 17.09
CA PRO A 387 18.49 -15.38 15.88
C PRO A 387 19.73 -15.76 15.06
N LEU A 388 19.60 -16.77 14.21
CA LEU A 388 20.66 -17.41 13.42
C LEU A 388 21.79 -18.04 14.26
N THR A 389 21.56 -18.28 15.56
CA THR A 389 22.55 -18.95 16.43
C THR A 389 22.55 -20.46 16.23
N ASP A 390 21.39 -21.10 16.08
CA ASP A 390 21.31 -22.55 15.93
C ASP A 390 21.83 -23.00 14.55
N GLU A 391 21.56 -22.20 13.51
CA GLU A 391 22.06 -22.29 12.13
C GLU A 391 23.59 -22.20 12.12
N HIS A 392 24.13 -21.18 12.78
CA HIS A 392 25.57 -20.99 12.96
C HIS A 392 26.20 -22.16 13.71
N ASP A 393 25.66 -22.53 14.88
CA ASP A 393 26.24 -23.53 15.75
C ASP A 393 26.14 -24.94 15.15
N ALA A 394 25.07 -25.27 14.43
CA ALA A 394 24.92 -26.52 13.70
C ALA A 394 25.91 -26.62 12.53
N MET A 395 26.07 -25.56 11.72
CA MET A 395 27.08 -25.53 10.66
C MET A 395 28.52 -25.59 11.20
N ALA A 396 28.81 -24.87 12.29
CA ALA A 396 30.11 -24.91 12.96
C ALA A 396 30.39 -26.29 13.58
N ALA A 397 29.39 -26.94 14.17
CA ALA A 397 29.48 -28.29 14.71
C ALA A 397 29.71 -29.34 13.60
N MET A 398 29.00 -29.24 12.48
CA MET A 398 29.22 -30.06 11.29
C MET A 398 30.67 -29.96 10.81
N LEU A 399 31.21 -28.75 10.63
CA LEU A 399 32.60 -28.57 10.21
C LEU A 399 33.62 -29.01 11.27
N ALA A 400 33.32 -28.81 12.56
CA ALA A 400 34.15 -29.27 13.67
C ALA A 400 34.17 -30.81 13.83
N GLY A 401 33.12 -31.50 13.40
CA GLY A 401 33.03 -32.96 13.36
C GLY A 401 33.88 -33.62 12.26
N LEU A 402 34.38 -32.86 11.29
CA LEU A 402 35.25 -33.36 10.23
C LEU A 402 36.68 -33.60 10.73
N SER A 403 37.29 -34.73 10.34
CA SER A 403 38.72 -34.94 10.52
C SER A 403 39.54 -33.93 9.72
N THR A 404 40.82 -33.74 10.06
CA THR A 404 41.70 -32.80 9.35
C THR A 404 41.78 -33.07 7.83
N SER A 405 41.69 -34.33 7.41
CA SER A 405 41.65 -34.72 5.99
C SER A 405 40.32 -34.40 5.31
N GLU A 406 39.20 -34.65 5.99
CA GLU A 406 37.85 -34.35 5.48
C GLU A 406 37.65 -32.83 5.39
N LEU A 407 38.03 -32.09 6.42
CA LEU A 407 38.01 -30.63 6.43
C LEU A 407 38.91 -30.05 5.32
N SER A 408 40.07 -30.66 5.06
CA SER A 408 40.94 -30.25 3.93
C SER A 408 40.32 -30.52 2.56
N ALA A 409 39.40 -31.50 2.45
CA ALA A 409 38.68 -31.81 1.20
C ALA A 409 37.41 -30.96 1.04
N ALA A 410 36.74 -30.59 2.13
CA ALA A 410 35.62 -29.65 2.14
C ALA A 410 36.07 -28.21 1.83
N LYS A 411 37.33 -27.86 2.11
CA LYS A 411 37.83 -26.49 1.93
C LYS A 411 37.98 -26.12 0.45
N ILE A 412 37.31 -25.06 0.02
CA ILE A 412 37.42 -24.47 -1.32
C ILE A 412 38.28 -23.20 -1.31
N SER A 413 38.86 -22.86 -2.47
CA SER A 413 39.74 -21.69 -2.65
C SER A 413 39.01 -20.41 -3.04
N SER A 414 37.73 -20.51 -3.42
CA SER A 414 36.87 -19.35 -3.68
C SER A 414 36.63 -18.57 -2.38
N THR A 415 36.34 -17.28 -2.52
CA THR A 415 35.95 -16.39 -1.42
C THR A 415 34.67 -15.69 -1.81
N TYR A 416 33.75 -15.56 -0.86
CA TYR A 416 32.43 -14.97 -1.09
C TYR A 416 32.28 -13.69 -0.26
N SER A 417 31.46 -12.76 -0.74
CA SER A 417 31.05 -11.56 0.00
C SER A 417 29.58 -11.58 0.38
N ASP A 418 28.79 -12.44 -0.27
CA ASP A 418 27.38 -12.70 0.01
C ASP A 418 27.05 -14.17 -0.35
N VAL A 419 25.81 -14.60 -0.08
CA VAL A 419 25.26 -15.87 -0.59
C VAL A 419 25.20 -15.87 -2.12
N VAL A 420 25.34 -17.04 -2.75
CA VAL A 420 25.35 -17.18 -4.22
C VAL A 420 23.94 -17.15 -4.79
N LEU A 421 22.96 -17.77 -4.13
CA LEU A 421 21.56 -17.82 -4.57
C LEU A 421 20.65 -16.84 -3.82
N GLY A 422 21.16 -15.64 -3.53
CA GLY A 422 20.34 -14.52 -3.05
C GLY A 422 19.39 -13.95 -4.11
N PRO A 423 18.63 -12.89 -3.78
CA PRO A 423 17.61 -12.30 -4.65
C PRO A 423 18.09 -11.99 -6.06
N GLY A 424 17.28 -12.37 -7.06
CA GLY A 424 17.60 -12.17 -8.48
C GLY A 424 18.57 -13.20 -9.07
N SER A 425 18.94 -14.25 -8.32
CA SER A 425 19.71 -15.42 -8.79
C SER A 425 18.81 -16.67 -8.91
N ASP A 426 17.56 -16.44 -9.29
CA ASP A 426 16.48 -17.44 -9.26
C ASP A 426 16.73 -18.60 -10.24
N GLY A 427 16.83 -19.82 -9.71
CA GLY A 427 17.13 -21.02 -10.50
C GLY A 427 18.59 -21.15 -10.98
N GLU A 428 19.47 -20.20 -10.68
CA GLU A 428 20.88 -20.17 -11.15
C GLU A 428 21.81 -21.09 -10.33
N PHE A 429 21.31 -22.25 -9.90
CA PHE A 429 22.05 -23.25 -9.12
C PHE A 429 23.36 -23.67 -9.83
N PRO A 430 24.52 -23.57 -9.16
CA PRO A 430 25.80 -24.00 -9.73
C PRO A 430 25.80 -25.48 -10.17
N ASN A 431 25.91 -25.69 -11.49
CA ASN A 431 25.98 -26.99 -12.19
C ASN A 431 27.15 -27.93 -11.78
N THR A 432 27.91 -27.61 -10.73
CA THR A 432 29.05 -28.41 -10.27
C THR A 432 29.14 -28.35 -8.76
N LYS A 433 28.87 -29.49 -8.12
CA LYS A 433 29.09 -29.70 -6.69
C LYS A 433 30.58 -29.61 -6.37
N VAL A 434 30.91 -29.02 -5.22
CA VAL A 434 32.29 -28.81 -4.75
C VAL A 434 32.44 -29.21 -3.29
N GLY A 435 33.68 -29.38 -2.82
CA GLY A 435 33.96 -29.79 -1.46
C GLY A 435 33.90 -31.30 -1.25
N LEU A 436 33.45 -31.73 -0.08
CA LEU A 436 33.47 -33.11 0.38
C LEU A 436 32.12 -33.80 0.13
N ALA A 437 32.14 -34.91 -0.61
CA ALA A 437 30.99 -35.80 -0.75
C ALA A 437 30.70 -36.54 0.57
N ILE A 438 29.50 -36.36 1.13
CA ILE A 438 29.22 -36.84 2.49
C ILE A 438 28.94 -38.34 2.58
N SER A 439 28.76 -39.04 1.46
CA SER A 439 28.75 -40.51 1.41
C SER A 439 30.03 -41.17 1.95
N SER A 440 31.14 -40.41 2.03
CA SER A 440 32.39 -40.85 2.65
C SER A 440 32.43 -40.72 4.18
N LEU A 441 31.49 -39.96 4.78
CA LEU A 441 31.47 -39.68 6.22
C LEU A 441 30.94 -40.84 7.05
N THR A 442 31.32 -40.84 8.33
CA THR A 442 30.75 -41.75 9.34
C THR A 442 29.30 -41.37 9.68
N THR A 443 28.52 -42.31 10.23
CA THR A 443 27.13 -42.06 10.65
C THR A 443 26.99 -40.84 11.57
N ALA A 444 27.86 -40.70 12.58
CA ALA A 444 27.82 -39.56 13.51
C ALA A 444 28.20 -38.22 12.85
N GLN A 445 28.96 -38.24 11.76
CA GLN A 445 29.24 -37.03 10.98
C GLN A 445 28.09 -36.70 10.02
N LYS A 446 27.40 -37.71 9.47
CA LYS A 446 26.18 -37.51 8.68
C LYS A 446 25.03 -36.96 9.52
N GLU A 447 24.90 -37.42 10.76
CA GLU A 447 23.99 -36.87 11.77
C GLU A 447 24.24 -35.36 11.97
N LEU A 448 25.50 -34.93 12.11
CA LEU A 448 25.82 -33.48 12.17
C LEU A 448 25.48 -32.71 10.88
N VAL A 449 25.51 -33.35 9.70
CA VAL A 449 25.04 -32.70 8.45
C VAL A 449 23.51 -32.59 8.44
N LEU A 450 22.79 -33.61 8.92
CA LEU A 450 21.33 -33.56 9.05
C LEU A 450 20.90 -32.47 10.03
N ASN A 451 21.52 -32.38 11.21
CA ASN A 451 21.24 -31.29 12.16
C ASN A 451 21.51 -29.90 11.56
N ALA A 452 22.53 -29.78 10.70
CA ALA A 452 22.83 -28.54 9.97
C ALA A 452 21.90 -28.28 8.77
N ILE A 453 21.08 -29.24 8.36
CA ILE A 453 19.96 -29.02 7.43
C ILE A 453 18.69 -28.68 8.23
N GLU A 454 18.44 -29.40 9.32
CA GLU A 454 17.29 -29.28 10.20
C GLU A 454 17.09 -27.86 10.76
N ALA A 455 18.17 -27.12 11.04
CA ALA A 455 18.10 -25.73 11.49
C ALA A 455 17.21 -24.85 10.57
N TRP A 456 17.48 -24.87 9.26
CA TRP A 456 16.69 -24.17 8.23
C TRP A 456 15.36 -24.84 7.88
N VAL A 457 15.28 -26.16 7.98
CA VAL A 457 14.06 -26.88 7.62
C VAL A 457 13.00 -26.74 8.71
N GLY A 458 13.40 -26.61 9.98
CA GLY A 458 12.55 -26.29 11.12
C GLY A 458 12.00 -24.86 11.12
N ASP A 459 12.39 -24.00 10.17
CA ASP A 459 11.71 -22.72 9.94
C ASP A 459 10.37 -22.88 9.22
N ILE A 460 10.21 -23.99 8.51
CA ILE A 460 8.98 -24.37 7.81
C ILE A 460 8.05 -25.01 8.84
N GLU A 461 6.75 -24.92 8.61
CA GLU A 461 5.75 -25.64 9.40
C GLU A 461 6.13 -27.12 9.64
N ASP A 462 5.92 -27.58 10.87
CA ASP A 462 6.52 -28.79 11.45
C ASP A 462 6.22 -30.09 10.67
N GLU A 463 5.01 -30.28 10.14
CA GLU A 463 4.66 -31.47 9.33
C GLU A 463 5.38 -31.43 7.97
N ALA A 464 5.35 -30.29 7.27
CA ALA A 464 6.08 -30.11 6.01
C ALA A 464 7.61 -30.18 6.19
N ALA A 465 8.12 -29.69 7.32
CA ALA A 465 9.53 -29.79 7.70
C ALA A 465 9.97 -31.27 7.85
N ALA A 466 9.16 -32.09 8.54
CA ALA A 466 9.43 -33.52 8.71
C ALA A 466 9.48 -34.27 7.36
N ASP A 467 8.52 -34.02 6.47
CA ASP A 467 8.49 -34.63 5.14
C ASP A 467 9.74 -34.26 4.30
N LEU A 468 10.23 -33.02 4.42
CA LEU A 468 11.46 -32.58 3.76
C LEU A 468 12.72 -33.19 4.36
N MET A 469 12.77 -33.38 5.68
CA MET A 469 13.89 -34.08 6.32
C MET A 469 13.97 -35.55 5.90
N ASP A 470 12.84 -36.25 5.78
CA ASP A 470 12.78 -37.62 5.24
C ASP A 470 13.34 -37.69 3.80
N ILE A 471 13.01 -36.69 2.96
CA ILE A 471 13.56 -36.56 1.60
C ILE A 471 15.08 -36.34 1.65
N TYR A 472 15.55 -35.36 2.42
CA TYR A 472 16.96 -34.99 2.47
C TYR A 472 17.85 -36.07 3.12
N GLU A 473 17.33 -36.84 4.09
CA GLU A 473 18.02 -38.03 4.61
C GLU A 473 18.13 -39.12 3.53
N SER A 474 17.07 -39.36 2.75
CA SER A 474 17.09 -40.36 1.67
C SER A 474 18.11 -40.03 0.56
N GLU A 475 18.38 -38.74 0.34
CA GLU A 475 19.30 -38.21 -0.66
C GLU A 475 20.73 -37.99 -0.14
N LEU A 476 20.96 -38.14 1.17
CA LEU A 476 22.12 -37.62 1.89
C LEU A 476 23.48 -38.10 1.30
N ASP A 477 23.57 -39.33 0.80
CA ASP A 477 24.80 -39.85 0.19
C ASP A 477 25.25 -39.11 -1.08
N GLU A 478 24.37 -38.34 -1.73
CA GLU A 478 24.65 -37.54 -2.93
C GLU A 478 24.87 -36.03 -2.63
N THR A 479 24.89 -35.67 -1.34
CA THR A 479 25.10 -34.31 -0.84
C THR A 479 26.58 -34.00 -0.60
N TYR A 480 26.93 -32.71 -0.75
CA TYR A 480 28.29 -32.20 -0.62
C TYR A 480 28.35 -31.05 0.39
N VAL A 481 29.43 -30.99 1.17
CA VAL A 481 29.72 -29.89 2.09
C VAL A 481 30.98 -29.16 1.62
N ALA A 482 30.89 -27.84 1.47
CA ALA A 482 32.00 -26.98 1.09
C ALA A 482 32.12 -25.78 2.04
N TYR A 483 33.34 -25.30 2.29
CA TYR A 483 33.54 -24.08 3.07
C TYR A 483 34.78 -23.27 2.65
N SER A 484 34.76 -21.96 2.88
CA SER A 484 35.91 -21.06 2.72
C SER A 484 36.15 -20.24 3.99
N GLY A 485 37.33 -19.64 4.13
CA GLY A 485 37.71 -18.92 5.35
C GLY A 485 38.06 -19.87 6.50
N ASN A 486 37.45 -19.68 7.65
CA ASN A 486 37.60 -20.46 8.87
C ASN A 486 36.36 -21.33 9.13
N ALA A 487 36.58 -22.52 9.68
CA ALA A 487 35.54 -23.52 9.95
C ALA A 487 34.67 -23.17 11.18
N SER A 488 35.05 -22.16 11.96
CA SER A 488 34.27 -21.68 13.10
C SER A 488 33.22 -20.63 12.75
N LEU A 489 33.19 -20.12 11.49
CA LEU A 489 32.18 -19.15 11.03
C LEU A 489 32.12 -17.86 11.89
N THR A 490 33.27 -17.34 12.31
CA THR A 490 33.36 -16.16 13.20
C THR A 490 34.08 -14.95 12.57
N ASN A 491 34.50 -15.04 11.32
CA ASN A 491 35.34 -14.03 10.66
C ASN A 491 34.70 -13.60 9.34
N HIS A 492 34.93 -12.36 8.93
CA HIS A 492 34.41 -11.87 7.67
C HIS A 492 34.87 -12.74 6.48
N ALA A 493 33.93 -13.09 5.60
CA ALA A 493 34.06 -13.98 4.45
C ALA A 493 34.33 -15.46 4.81
N ASP A 494 34.12 -15.86 6.07
CA ASP A 494 33.82 -17.26 6.39
C ASP A 494 32.47 -17.62 5.73
N TYR A 495 32.44 -18.73 5.02
CA TYR A 495 31.29 -19.19 4.22
C TYR A 495 31.23 -20.71 4.24
N VAL A 496 30.02 -21.27 4.33
CA VAL A 496 29.76 -22.71 4.24
C VAL A 496 28.55 -22.97 3.34
N ARG A 497 28.55 -24.11 2.67
CA ARG A 497 27.45 -24.58 1.81
C ARG A 497 27.20 -26.08 1.97
N ILE A 498 25.92 -26.44 1.98
CA ILE A 498 25.39 -27.80 1.79
C ILE A 498 24.71 -27.86 0.41
N ASP A 499 25.02 -28.87 -0.39
CA ASP A 499 24.65 -28.98 -1.81
C ASP A 499 24.20 -30.42 -2.16
N GLY A 500 22.91 -30.69 -1.96
CA GLY A 500 22.22 -31.97 -2.15
C GLY A 500 21.57 -32.11 -3.53
N PRO A 501 20.89 -33.24 -3.82
CA PRO A 501 20.07 -33.38 -5.01
C PRO A 501 18.84 -32.46 -4.97
N SER A 502 18.16 -32.38 -3.83
CA SER A 502 17.12 -31.40 -3.52
C SER A 502 17.64 -30.22 -2.67
N VAL A 503 18.28 -30.46 -1.50
CA VAL A 503 18.67 -29.37 -0.57
C VAL A 503 19.80 -28.45 -1.08
N TRP A 504 19.68 -27.15 -0.85
CA TRP A 504 20.75 -26.15 -1.00
C TRP A 504 20.71 -25.16 0.17
N ILE A 505 21.78 -25.07 0.96
CA ILE A 505 21.89 -24.12 2.08
C ILE A 505 23.25 -23.42 2.01
N GLU A 506 23.26 -22.10 2.15
CA GLU A 506 24.47 -21.28 2.26
C GLU A 506 24.43 -20.41 3.52
N PHE A 507 25.53 -20.30 4.24
CA PHE A 507 25.68 -19.38 5.38
C PHE A 507 26.98 -18.59 5.23
N ILE A 508 26.92 -17.26 5.45
CA ILE A 508 28.07 -16.36 5.29
C ILE A 508 28.17 -15.29 6.37
N CYS A 509 29.39 -15.04 6.81
CA CYS A 509 29.76 -13.97 7.72
C CYS A 509 30.15 -12.69 6.95
N GLN A 510 29.21 -11.77 6.79
CA GLN A 510 29.48 -10.43 6.27
C GLN A 510 30.10 -9.50 7.34
N ASN A 511 30.53 -8.30 6.94
CA ASN A 511 30.81 -7.22 7.90
C ASN A 511 29.49 -6.56 8.28
N GLY A 512 29.37 -6.12 9.53
CA GLY A 512 28.28 -5.25 9.97
C GLY A 512 28.12 -4.00 9.09
N VAL A 513 26.87 -3.63 8.83
CA VAL A 513 26.50 -2.49 7.95
C VAL A 513 26.18 -1.26 8.79
N VAL A 514 25.47 -1.45 9.91
CA VAL A 514 25.09 -0.39 10.86
C VAL A 514 26.00 -0.39 12.09
N LEU A 515 26.44 -1.56 12.53
CA LEU A 515 27.26 -1.79 13.72
C LEU A 515 28.64 -2.32 13.34
N SER A 516 29.57 -2.30 14.30
CA SER A 516 30.87 -2.93 14.12
C SER A 516 30.82 -4.40 14.56
N GLY A 517 30.94 -5.33 13.62
CA GLY A 517 30.95 -6.76 13.94
C GLY A 517 30.84 -7.64 12.71
N ILE A 518 30.44 -8.89 12.97
CA ILE A 518 29.94 -9.80 11.93
C ILE A 518 28.44 -9.60 11.79
N HIS A 519 27.98 -9.68 10.55
CA HIS A 519 26.58 -9.75 10.15
C HIS A 519 26.38 -11.11 9.48
N TYR A 520 25.34 -11.86 9.84
CA TYR A 520 25.04 -13.13 9.15
C TYR A 520 24.08 -12.87 7.98
N HIS A 521 24.34 -13.55 6.87
CA HIS A 521 23.39 -13.79 5.79
C HIS A 521 23.32 -15.30 5.55
N THR A 522 22.14 -15.79 5.22
CA THR A 522 21.94 -17.18 4.83
C THR A 522 20.81 -17.31 3.81
N VAL A 523 20.88 -18.33 2.96
CA VAL A 523 19.78 -18.71 2.07
C VAL A 523 19.63 -20.22 2.04
N TYR A 524 18.38 -20.67 2.15
CA TYR A 524 17.95 -22.04 1.95
C TYR A 524 17.02 -22.11 0.73
N ARG A 525 17.35 -23.01 -0.19
CA ARG A 525 16.59 -23.31 -1.41
C ARG A 525 16.49 -24.81 -1.65
N ASP A 526 15.52 -25.24 -2.44
CA ASP A 526 15.39 -26.63 -2.91
C ASP A 526 15.48 -26.68 -4.45
N HIS A 527 16.48 -27.38 -5.01
CA HIS A 527 16.69 -27.55 -6.45
C HIS A 527 15.44 -28.05 -7.22
N VAL A 528 14.54 -28.77 -6.54
CA VAL A 528 13.30 -29.34 -7.07
C VAL A 528 12.08 -28.50 -6.66
N ARG A 529 12.01 -28.03 -5.41
CA ARG A 529 10.81 -27.43 -4.79
C ARG A 529 10.87 -25.91 -4.63
N ASP A 530 11.90 -25.25 -5.13
CA ASP A 530 11.95 -23.78 -5.25
C ASP A 530 10.73 -23.27 -6.04
N TYR A 531 9.98 -22.34 -5.44
CA TYR A 531 8.68 -21.87 -5.96
C TYR A 531 7.64 -22.99 -6.24
N GLY A 532 7.74 -24.15 -5.58
CA GLY A 532 6.83 -25.29 -5.77
C GLY A 532 7.07 -26.11 -7.04
N GLY A 533 8.27 -26.05 -7.65
CA GLY A 533 8.59 -26.90 -8.81
C GLY A 533 9.47 -26.28 -9.89
N ASN A 534 10.09 -25.11 -9.64
CA ASN A 534 10.78 -24.28 -10.63
C ASN A 534 9.88 -23.85 -11.81
N PHE A 535 9.00 -22.89 -11.53
CA PHE A 535 8.28 -22.02 -12.48
C PHE A 535 7.10 -22.60 -13.28
N SER A 536 6.41 -23.64 -12.81
CA SER A 536 5.12 -24.06 -13.37
C SER A 536 3.96 -23.17 -12.86
N PHE A 537 3.76 -22.02 -13.52
CA PHE A 537 2.62 -21.11 -13.36
C PHE A 537 1.61 -21.26 -14.51
#